data_AF-A0A3P5ZX31-F1
#
_entry.id   AF-A0A3P5ZX31-F1
#
_cell.length_a   1.000
_cell.length_b   1.000
_cell.length_c   1.000
_cell.angle_alpha   90.00
_cell.angle_beta   90.00
_cell.angle_gamma   90.00
#
_symmetry.space_group_name_H-M   'P 1'
#
loop_
_entity.id
_entity.type
_entity.pdbx_description
1 polymer ?
#
loop_
_entity_poly.entity_id
_entity_poly.type
_entity_poly.pdbx_seq_one_letter_code
_entity_poly.pdbx_strand_id
1 'polypeptide(L)'
;MEKRKVVMCGVLSLLGLLSALTAFAAEATKVKKSQTKVTTSDSLTRCSYHRSPAYNLGFASAVFLMMAQIIASVGSGCFCCRKGPAPSRSKWIISLICFIVSWFTFVIAFLVLLSGAALNDEHAEEAAFPDAYFCYTVGTGVFSTGSVLSLVTIALGIVYYLCLNSSNQNVGVTRTVANQGGGIAMGQPQIPERGEDPVFVTAACPQRVLLCFLEKEIEFEIVHVDLDTLEQKKPEHLLRQPFGQVPAIEDGDFKLFESRAIARYCATKYSNQGTNLLGKSLEHRAIVDQWADVETHYFNVLAFPIVLNLVIKPRLGEECDAVLVEELKAKLGVVLDIYENRLASNRFLAGDEFTMADLTHMPAIGYLMRTDVNQMVKARVNMNRWWEELTARPAWKKLMKMAGFEA
;
A
#
# COMPACT_ATOMS: atom_id res chain seq x y z
N MET A 1 16.19 -24.87 33.18
CA MET A 1 15.05 -24.24 32.48
C MET A 1 13.84 -24.32 33.40
N GLU A 2 13.24 -23.20 33.79
CA GLU A 2 12.09 -23.18 34.73
C GLU A 2 10.94 -24.06 34.20
N LYS A 3 10.26 -24.84 35.06
CA LYS A 3 9.18 -25.78 34.67
C LYS A 3 8.15 -25.15 33.72
N ARG A 4 7.81 -23.88 33.94
CA ARG A 4 6.88 -23.09 33.10
C ARG A 4 7.36 -22.91 31.65
N LYS A 5 8.67 -22.77 31.42
CA LYS A 5 9.24 -22.61 30.07
C LYS A 5 9.14 -23.91 29.28
N VAL A 6 9.42 -25.03 29.93
CA VAL A 6 9.34 -26.37 29.33
C VAL A 6 7.91 -26.68 28.91
N VAL A 7 6.94 -26.46 29.81
CA VAL A 7 5.52 -26.70 29.54
C VAL A 7 5.05 -25.86 28.37
N MET A 8 5.39 -24.56 28.34
CA MET A 8 4.90 -23.67 27.28
C MET A 8 5.48 -24.02 25.91
N CYS A 9 6.79 -24.28 25.82
CA CYS A 9 7.40 -24.75 24.57
C CYS A 9 6.81 -26.09 24.13
N GLY A 10 6.53 -27.00 25.06
CA GLY A 10 5.88 -28.28 24.75
C GLY A 10 4.49 -28.10 24.14
N VAL A 11 3.65 -27.23 24.74
CA VAL A 11 2.31 -26.93 24.22
C VAL A 11 2.36 -26.27 22.84
N LEU A 12 3.23 -25.27 22.66
CA LEU A 12 3.38 -24.57 21.37
C LEU A 12 3.88 -25.51 20.27
N SER A 13 4.88 -26.35 20.57
CA SER A 13 5.39 -27.34 19.63
C SER A 13 4.33 -28.38 19.26
N LEU A 14 3.52 -28.83 20.22
CA LEU A 14 2.43 -29.78 19.96
C LEU A 14 1.38 -29.17 19.03
N LEU A 15 0.90 -27.96 19.34
CA LEU A 15 -0.10 -27.28 18.50
C LEU A 15 0.44 -26.95 17.11
N GLY A 16 1.70 -26.53 17.02
CA GLY A 16 2.38 -26.30 15.74
C GLY A 16 2.50 -27.58 14.90
N LEU A 17 2.83 -28.71 15.53
CA LEU A 17 2.91 -29.99 14.85
C LEU A 17 1.52 -30.46 14.38
N LEU A 18 0.49 -30.32 15.22
CA LEU A 18 -0.90 -30.64 14.83
C LEU A 18 -1.37 -29.78 13.66
N SER A 19 -1.08 -28.48 13.69
CA SER A 19 -1.35 -27.55 12.58
C SER A 19 -0.65 -28.02 11.29
N ALA A 20 0.65 -28.31 11.36
CA ALA A 20 1.44 -28.69 10.20
C ALA A 20 0.99 -30.04 9.60
N LEU A 21 0.72 -31.04 10.44
CA LEU A 21 0.26 -32.36 10.01
C LEU A 21 -1.12 -32.31 9.37
N THR A 22 -2.05 -31.56 9.95
CA THR A 22 -3.40 -31.39 9.40
C THR A 22 -3.39 -30.58 8.09
N ALA A 23 -2.55 -29.54 7.98
CA ALA A 23 -2.35 -28.84 6.71
C ALA A 23 -1.78 -29.75 5.63
N PHE A 24 -0.77 -30.57 5.95
CA PHE A 24 -0.19 -31.49 4.98
C PHE A 24 -1.19 -32.58 4.55
N ALA A 25 -1.99 -33.09 5.49
CA ALA A 25 -3.09 -34.01 5.18
C ALA A 25 -4.19 -33.35 4.33
N ALA A 26 -4.47 -32.05 4.54
CA ALA A 26 -5.38 -31.28 3.71
C ALA A 26 -4.86 -31.17 2.26
N GLU A 27 -3.56 -30.94 2.06
CA GLU A 27 -2.95 -30.94 0.72
C GLU A 27 -3.17 -32.27 -0.01
N ALA A 28 -2.99 -33.39 0.70
CA ALA A 28 -3.14 -34.73 0.12
C ALA A 28 -4.59 -35.06 -0.26
N THR A 29 -5.56 -34.47 0.44
CA THR A 29 -7.00 -34.79 0.31
C THR A 29 -7.80 -33.76 -0.48
N LYS A 30 -7.21 -32.62 -0.86
CA LYS A 30 -7.90 -31.54 -1.56
C LYS A 30 -8.53 -31.96 -2.88
N VAL A 31 -9.56 -31.24 -3.29
CA VAL A 31 -10.24 -31.40 -4.57
C VAL A 31 -9.24 -31.16 -5.70
N LYS A 32 -9.08 -32.16 -6.57
CA LYS A 32 -8.26 -32.06 -7.78
C LYS A 32 -9.13 -31.65 -8.96
N LYS A 33 -8.53 -31.00 -9.95
CA LYS A 33 -9.21 -30.65 -11.22
C LYS A 33 -9.84 -31.84 -11.93
N SER A 34 -9.34 -33.06 -11.73
CA SER A 34 -9.93 -34.29 -12.28
C SER A 34 -11.21 -34.75 -11.59
N GLN A 35 -11.54 -34.21 -10.42
CA GLN A 35 -12.70 -34.60 -9.61
C GLN A 35 -13.88 -33.63 -9.76
N THR A 36 -13.71 -32.52 -10.47
CA THR A 36 -14.77 -31.54 -10.72
C THR A 36 -15.69 -32.03 -11.84
N LYS A 37 -17.00 -32.11 -11.59
CA LYS A 37 -18.00 -32.44 -12.61
C LYS A 37 -18.48 -31.15 -13.28
N VAL A 38 -18.31 -31.08 -14.59
CA VAL A 38 -18.87 -30.00 -15.42
C VAL A 38 -20.13 -30.54 -16.08
N THR A 39 -21.27 -29.93 -15.79
CA THR A 39 -22.55 -30.28 -16.42
C THR A 39 -23.01 -29.10 -17.25
N THR A 40 -23.25 -29.36 -18.54
CA THR A 40 -23.78 -28.38 -19.49
C THR A 40 -25.24 -28.72 -19.75
N SER A 41 -26.15 -27.85 -19.35
CA SER A 41 -27.58 -27.98 -19.61
C SER A 41 -28.09 -26.65 -20.15
N ASP A 42 -28.78 -26.67 -21.29
CA ASP A 42 -29.49 -25.52 -21.90
C ASP A 42 -28.79 -24.17 -21.70
N SER A 43 -27.60 -24.02 -22.28
CA SER A 43 -26.75 -22.80 -22.25
C SER A 43 -26.15 -22.37 -20.90
N LEU A 44 -26.33 -23.15 -19.82
CA LEU A 44 -25.70 -22.93 -18.52
C LEU A 44 -24.66 -24.01 -18.21
N THR A 45 -23.40 -23.60 -18.02
CA THR A 45 -22.32 -24.49 -17.57
C THR A 45 -22.20 -24.37 -16.06
N ARG A 46 -22.45 -25.47 -15.33
CA ARG A 46 -22.30 -25.55 -13.87
C ARG A 46 -21.08 -26.40 -13.51
N CYS A 47 -20.17 -25.87 -12.69
CA CYS A 47 -19.12 -26.67 -12.04
C CYS A 47 -19.62 -27.12 -10.68
N SER A 48 -19.52 -28.42 -10.38
CA SER A 48 -19.88 -28.96 -9.07
C SER A 48 -18.84 -29.94 -8.57
N TYR A 49 -18.54 -29.87 -7.28
CA TYR A 49 -17.75 -30.88 -6.57
C TYR A 49 -18.24 -31.01 -5.13
N HIS A 50 -18.13 -32.22 -4.59
CA HIS A 50 -18.47 -32.48 -3.21
C HIS A 50 -17.37 -32.01 -2.27
N ARG A 51 -17.77 -31.65 -1.05
CA ARG A 51 -16.86 -31.28 0.04
C ARG A 51 -15.77 -32.33 0.21
N SER A 52 -14.52 -31.87 0.23
CA SER A 52 -13.36 -32.72 0.49
C SER A 52 -13.04 -32.76 1.99
N PRO A 53 -12.44 -33.85 2.51
CA PRO A 53 -11.83 -33.87 3.84
C PRO A 53 -10.84 -32.72 4.09
N ALA A 54 -10.25 -32.16 3.04
CA ALA A 54 -9.33 -31.02 3.11
C ALA A 54 -9.98 -29.77 3.73
N TYR A 55 -11.30 -29.60 3.63
CA TYR A 55 -12.01 -28.52 4.33
C TYR A 55 -11.81 -28.66 5.85
N ASN A 56 -12.13 -29.83 6.41
CA ASN A 56 -12.11 -30.04 7.86
C ASN A 56 -10.67 -30.00 8.38
N LEU A 57 -9.74 -30.58 7.61
CA LEU A 57 -8.32 -30.60 7.96
C LEU A 57 -7.67 -29.21 7.87
N GLY A 58 -7.99 -28.44 6.83
CA GLY A 58 -7.52 -27.05 6.67
C GLY A 58 -8.07 -26.11 7.74
N PHE A 59 -9.37 -26.24 8.04
CA PHE A 59 -10.01 -25.48 9.13
C PHE A 59 -9.41 -25.83 10.50
N ALA A 60 -9.26 -27.13 10.80
CA ALA A 60 -8.62 -27.57 12.04
C ALA A 60 -7.17 -27.06 12.16
N SER A 61 -6.41 -27.08 11.07
CA SER A 61 -5.06 -26.52 11.01
C SER A 61 -5.03 -25.04 11.39
N ALA A 62 -5.92 -24.23 10.79
CA ALA A 62 -6.05 -22.81 11.12
C ALA A 62 -6.40 -22.57 12.60
N VAL A 63 -7.27 -23.41 13.17
CA VAL A 63 -7.64 -23.36 14.60
C VAL A 63 -6.46 -23.69 15.51
N PHE A 64 -5.69 -24.75 15.22
CA PHE A 64 -4.49 -25.09 16.00
C PHE A 64 -3.44 -23.97 15.96
N LEU A 65 -3.20 -23.40 14.77
CA LEU A 65 -2.29 -22.28 14.61
C LEU A 65 -2.75 -21.04 15.38
N MET A 66 -4.03 -20.70 15.31
CA MET A 66 -4.62 -19.58 16.05
C MET A 66 -4.49 -19.77 17.57
N MET A 67 -4.80 -20.96 18.08
CA MET A 67 -4.62 -21.26 19.50
C MET A 67 -3.17 -21.11 19.94
N ALA A 68 -2.21 -21.59 19.14
CA ALA A 68 -0.81 -21.46 19.46
C ALA A 68 -0.33 -20.00 19.46
N GLN A 69 -0.77 -19.19 18.50
CA GLN A 69 -0.43 -17.77 18.44
C GLN A 69 -1.01 -16.99 19.63
N ILE A 70 -2.24 -17.31 20.04
CA ILE A 70 -2.87 -16.73 21.25
C ILE A 70 -2.07 -17.13 22.50
N ILE A 71 -1.72 -18.42 22.66
CA ILE A 71 -0.96 -18.90 23.82
C ILE A 71 0.44 -18.25 23.88
N ALA A 72 1.12 -18.10 22.74
CA ALA A 72 2.42 -17.43 22.67
C ALA A 72 2.32 -15.94 23.06
N SER A 73 1.27 -15.26 22.60
CA SER A 73 1.02 -13.84 22.88
C SER A 73 0.62 -13.59 24.34
N VAL A 74 -0.31 -14.38 24.87
CA VAL A 74 -0.78 -14.28 26.27
C VAL A 74 0.32 -14.73 27.23
N GLY A 75 1.02 -15.82 26.91
CA GLY A 75 2.09 -16.38 27.74
C GLY A 75 3.30 -15.45 27.91
N SER A 76 3.50 -14.54 26.95
CA SER A 76 4.58 -13.54 26.96
C SER A 76 4.20 -12.22 27.62
N GLY A 77 2.90 -11.96 27.79
CA GLY A 77 2.34 -10.74 28.40
C GLY A 77 2.32 -9.53 27.44
N CYS A 78 1.35 -8.62 27.62
CA CYS A 78 1.32 -7.35 26.88
C CYS A 78 2.56 -6.50 27.20
N PHE A 79 3.12 -5.87 26.16
CA PHE A 79 4.23 -4.92 26.26
C PHE A 79 4.02 -3.85 27.36
N CYS A 80 2.77 -3.46 27.61
CA CYS A 80 2.38 -2.42 28.56
C CYS A 80 2.29 -2.86 30.03
N CYS A 81 2.24 -4.16 30.34
CA CYS A 81 1.89 -4.66 31.68
C CYS A 81 3.03 -5.43 32.37
N ARG A 82 4.26 -5.35 31.85
CA ARG A 82 5.38 -6.16 32.35
C ARG A 82 5.87 -5.67 33.72
N LYS A 83 5.82 -6.56 34.72
CA LYS A 83 6.32 -6.35 36.11
C LYS A 83 7.70 -6.98 36.39
N GLY A 84 8.45 -7.42 35.38
CA GLY A 84 9.72 -8.15 35.55
C GLY A 84 10.95 -7.42 34.98
N PRO A 85 12.18 -7.78 35.41
CA PRO A 85 13.43 -7.12 34.98
C PRO A 85 13.59 -7.15 33.46
N ALA A 86 14.09 -6.06 32.89
CA ALA A 86 14.26 -5.90 31.45
C ALA A 86 15.30 -6.92 30.90
N PRO A 87 15.04 -7.57 29.76
CA PRO A 87 16.02 -8.44 29.11
C PRO A 87 17.21 -7.62 28.60
N SER A 88 18.35 -8.27 28.35
CA SER A 88 19.50 -7.60 27.73
C SER A 88 19.12 -7.01 26.37
N ARG A 89 19.71 -5.86 25.99
CA ARG A 89 19.41 -5.12 24.75
C ARG A 89 19.38 -6.04 23.51
N SER A 90 20.32 -6.98 23.40
CA SER A 90 20.37 -7.96 22.30
C SER A 90 19.21 -8.97 22.34
N LYS A 91 18.86 -9.53 23.51
CA LYS A 91 17.72 -10.46 23.66
C LYS A 91 16.39 -9.75 23.39
N TRP A 92 16.31 -8.47 23.73
CA TRP A 92 15.15 -7.63 23.46
C TRP A 92 14.95 -7.38 21.96
N ILE A 93 16.01 -7.02 21.23
CA ILE A 93 15.94 -6.81 19.76
C ILE A 93 15.54 -8.11 19.05
N ILE A 94 16.17 -9.23 19.40
CA ILE A 94 15.83 -10.55 18.81
C ILE A 94 14.36 -10.89 19.07
N SER A 95 13.89 -10.68 20.30
CA SER A 95 12.49 -10.89 20.66
C SER A 95 11.53 -10.02 19.82
N LEU A 96 11.83 -8.74 19.64
CA LEU A 96 11.00 -7.82 18.86
C LEU A 96 10.91 -8.27 17.39
N ILE A 97 12.04 -8.63 16.78
CA ILE A 97 12.08 -9.13 15.40
C ILE A 97 11.27 -10.43 15.29
N CYS A 98 11.51 -11.40 16.17
CA CYS A 98 10.79 -12.66 16.16
C CYS A 98 9.27 -12.45 16.34
N PHE A 99 8.85 -11.51 17.17
CA PHE A 99 7.44 -11.17 17.36
C PHE A 99 6.82 -10.64 16.06
N ILE A 100 7.41 -9.61 15.45
CA ILE A 100 6.89 -8.99 14.23
C ILE A 100 6.82 -10.01 13.10
N VAL A 101 7.90 -10.76 12.87
CA VAL A 101 7.94 -11.77 11.81
C VAL A 101 6.94 -12.89 12.09
N SER A 102 6.78 -13.32 13.35
CA SER A 102 5.79 -14.36 13.70
C SER A 102 4.36 -13.93 13.39
N TRP A 103 4.01 -12.66 13.60
CA TRP A 103 2.67 -12.14 13.27
C TRP A 103 2.44 -12.07 11.77
N PHE A 104 3.44 -11.66 11.01
CA PHE A 104 3.34 -11.63 9.56
C PHE A 104 3.18 -13.03 8.97
N THR A 105 4.01 -13.99 9.40
CA THR A 105 3.90 -15.39 8.95
C THR A 105 2.61 -16.05 9.41
N PHE A 106 2.12 -15.71 10.62
CA PHE A 106 0.84 -16.17 11.14
C PHE A 106 -0.33 -15.73 10.26
N VAL A 107 -0.42 -14.44 9.94
CA VAL A 107 -1.54 -13.90 9.14
C VAL A 107 -1.57 -14.55 7.77
N ILE A 108 -0.42 -14.67 7.11
CA ILE A 108 -0.34 -15.32 5.79
C ILE A 108 -0.75 -16.80 5.91
N ALA A 109 -0.18 -17.56 6.84
CA ALA A 109 -0.51 -18.97 7.03
C ALA A 109 -2.00 -19.17 7.32
N PHE A 110 -2.58 -18.35 8.20
CA PHE A 110 -3.98 -18.43 8.59
C PHE A 110 -4.92 -18.17 7.40
N LEU A 111 -4.67 -17.11 6.62
CA LEU A 111 -5.47 -16.80 5.44
C LEU A 111 -5.35 -17.87 4.35
N VAL A 112 -4.15 -18.39 4.13
CA VAL A 112 -3.91 -19.48 3.17
C VAL A 112 -4.66 -20.75 3.58
N LEU A 113 -4.62 -21.14 4.86
CA LEU A 113 -5.31 -22.32 5.37
C LEU A 113 -6.83 -22.17 5.30
N LEU A 114 -7.39 -21.01 5.68
CA LEU A 114 -8.82 -20.76 5.61
C LEU A 114 -9.34 -20.66 4.18
N SER A 115 -8.64 -19.93 3.30
CA SER A 115 -9.05 -19.81 1.89
C SER A 115 -8.94 -21.16 1.18
N GLY A 116 -7.89 -21.93 1.48
CA GLY A 116 -7.75 -23.30 1.03
C GLY A 116 -8.91 -24.18 1.50
N ALA A 117 -9.28 -24.09 2.79
CA ALA A 117 -10.42 -24.84 3.33
C ALA A 117 -11.73 -24.44 2.66
N ALA A 118 -12.02 -23.15 2.53
CA ALA A 118 -13.25 -22.63 1.90
C ALA A 118 -13.42 -23.11 0.46
N LEU A 119 -12.33 -23.12 -0.33
CA LEU A 119 -12.31 -23.65 -1.70
C LEU A 119 -12.36 -25.19 -1.79
N ASN A 120 -12.48 -25.89 -0.66
CA ASN A 120 -12.71 -27.34 -0.58
C ASN A 120 -14.05 -27.68 0.09
N ASP A 121 -14.89 -26.68 0.38
CA ASP A 121 -16.26 -26.88 0.82
C ASP A 121 -17.15 -27.33 -0.36
N GLU A 122 -18.38 -27.73 -0.09
CA GLU A 122 -19.35 -28.01 -1.16
C GLU A 122 -19.60 -26.74 -1.99
N HIS A 123 -19.36 -26.83 -3.30
CA HIS A 123 -19.40 -25.68 -4.19
C HIS A 123 -20.13 -26.01 -5.49
N ALA A 124 -21.13 -25.19 -5.81
CA ALA A 124 -21.88 -25.23 -7.06
C ALA A 124 -22.10 -23.79 -7.53
N GLU A 125 -21.35 -23.37 -8.56
CA GLU A 125 -21.50 -22.06 -9.19
C GLU A 125 -22.09 -22.17 -10.59
N GLU A 126 -23.01 -21.25 -10.91
CA GLU A 126 -23.66 -21.08 -12.20
C GLU A 126 -22.98 -19.96 -12.98
N ALA A 127 -22.62 -20.20 -14.25
CA ALA A 127 -21.99 -19.17 -15.08
C ALA A 127 -23.01 -18.15 -15.60
N ALA A 128 -22.70 -16.85 -15.54
CA ALA A 128 -23.55 -15.79 -16.07
C ALA A 128 -23.37 -15.55 -17.59
N PHE A 129 -22.31 -16.08 -18.23
CA PHE A 129 -22.01 -15.84 -19.65
C PHE A 129 -21.43 -17.09 -20.37
N PRO A 130 -21.68 -17.26 -21.69
CA PRO A 130 -21.35 -18.49 -22.42
C PRO A 130 -19.85 -18.80 -22.61
N ASP A 131 -18.96 -17.80 -22.56
CA ASP A 131 -17.58 -17.92 -23.07
C ASP A 131 -16.45 -17.73 -22.04
N ALA A 132 -16.76 -17.55 -20.75
CA ALA A 132 -15.75 -17.42 -19.70
C ALA A 132 -16.16 -18.18 -18.43
N TYR A 133 -15.71 -19.44 -18.30
CA TYR A 133 -15.86 -20.21 -17.07
C TYR A 133 -14.50 -20.64 -16.53
N PHE A 134 -14.26 -20.39 -15.24
CA PHE A 134 -13.09 -20.88 -14.50
C PHE A 134 -13.59 -21.60 -13.25
N CYS A 135 -13.41 -22.92 -13.16
CA CYS A 135 -13.67 -23.64 -11.93
C CYS A 135 -12.46 -23.46 -11.00
N TYR A 136 -12.63 -22.66 -9.94
CA TYR A 136 -11.56 -22.35 -9.00
C TYR A 136 -11.27 -23.55 -8.11
N THR A 137 -10.12 -24.19 -8.32
CA THR A 137 -9.59 -25.25 -7.45
C THR A 137 -8.31 -24.78 -6.77
N VAL A 138 -8.08 -25.23 -5.54
CA VAL A 138 -6.85 -24.90 -4.79
C VAL A 138 -5.60 -25.40 -5.52
N GLY A 139 -4.71 -24.47 -5.87
CA GLY A 139 -3.43 -24.77 -6.53
C GLY A 139 -2.54 -25.72 -5.73
N THR A 140 -1.63 -26.42 -6.42
CA THR A 140 -0.64 -27.32 -5.79
C THR A 140 0.27 -26.56 -4.84
N GLY A 141 0.41 -27.08 -3.62
CA GLY A 141 1.29 -26.54 -2.59
C GLY A 141 0.67 -25.51 -1.67
N VAL A 142 -0.59 -25.10 -1.85
CA VAL A 142 -1.23 -24.06 -1.01
C VAL A 142 -1.27 -24.48 0.47
N PHE A 143 -1.75 -25.69 0.78
CA PHE A 143 -1.76 -26.16 2.16
C PHE A 143 -0.36 -26.54 2.66
N SER A 144 0.54 -27.00 1.77
CA SER A 144 1.95 -27.23 2.11
C SER A 144 2.66 -25.94 2.52
N THR A 145 2.43 -24.83 1.82
CA THR A 145 2.94 -23.51 2.19
C THR A 145 2.36 -23.07 3.54
N GLY A 146 1.06 -23.28 3.76
CA GLY A 146 0.43 -23.06 5.07
C GLY A 146 1.10 -23.88 6.19
N SER A 147 1.42 -25.15 5.93
CA SER A 147 2.13 -26.03 6.87
C SER A 147 3.52 -25.49 7.23
N VAL A 148 4.33 -25.14 6.24
CA VAL A 148 5.68 -24.57 6.46
C VAL A 148 5.62 -23.25 7.22
N LEU A 149 4.75 -22.33 6.82
CA LEU A 149 4.58 -21.05 7.49
C LEU A 149 4.06 -21.21 8.93
N SER A 150 3.21 -22.21 9.19
CA SER A 150 2.76 -22.53 10.55
C SER A 150 3.93 -22.95 11.45
N LEU A 151 4.85 -23.80 10.96
CA LEU A 151 6.05 -24.21 11.72
C LEU A 151 6.99 -23.03 11.98
N VAL A 152 7.20 -22.16 10.97
CA VAL A 152 8.01 -20.94 11.12
C VAL A 152 7.41 -20.01 12.17
N THR A 153 6.09 -19.79 12.12
CA THR A 153 5.37 -18.97 13.10
C THR A 153 5.59 -19.47 14.52
N ILE A 154 5.47 -20.78 14.73
CA ILE A 154 5.63 -21.42 16.04
C ILE A 154 7.07 -21.35 16.53
N ALA A 155 8.04 -21.62 15.66
CA ALA A 155 9.45 -21.53 16.00
C ALA A 155 9.82 -20.11 16.44
N LEU A 156 9.39 -19.09 15.68
CA LEU A 156 9.59 -17.69 16.03
C LEU A 156 8.87 -17.31 17.33
N GLY A 157 7.65 -17.80 17.56
CA GLY A 157 6.90 -17.59 18.81
C GLY A 157 7.59 -18.20 20.03
N ILE A 158 8.21 -19.38 19.89
CA ILE A 158 9.00 -20.02 20.95
C ILE A 158 10.26 -19.20 21.25
N VAL A 159 11.00 -18.78 20.23
CA VAL A 159 12.20 -17.93 20.40
C VAL A 159 11.82 -16.62 21.09
N TYR A 160 10.76 -15.98 20.63
CA TYR A 160 10.19 -14.77 21.23
C TYR A 160 9.93 -14.96 22.73
N TYR A 161 9.20 -16.01 23.11
CA TYR A 161 8.88 -16.31 24.50
C TYR A 161 10.12 -16.59 25.37
N LEU A 162 11.07 -17.37 24.85
CA LEU A 162 12.30 -17.72 25.57
C LEU A 162 13.21 -16.51 25.79
N CYS A 163 13.35 -15.65 24.77
CA CYS A 163 14.14 -14.42 24.87
C CYS A 163 13.56 -13.44 25.90
N LEU A 164 12.22 -13.29 25.95
CA LEU A 164 11.58 -12.40 26.92
C LEU A 164 11.67 -12.87 28.37
N ASN A 165 11.61 -14.19 28.58
CA ASN A 165 11.60 -14.79 29.90
C ASN A 165 12.99 -15.24 30.37
N SER A 166 14.06 -14.94 29.62
CA SER A 166 15.43 -15.21 30.03
C SER A 166 15.85 -14.22 31.13
N SER A 167 15.67 -14.61 32.40
CA SER A 167 16.30 -13.93 33.53
C SER A 167 17.81 -14.15 33.47
N ASN A 168 18.58 -13.09 33.25
CA ASN A 168 20.02 -13.14 33.57
C ASN A 168 20.13 -12.97 35.09
N GLN A 169 20.20 -14.06 35.84
CA GLN A 169 20.94 -14.04 37.10
C GLN A 169 22.42 -14.01 36.75
N ASN A 170 23.00 -12.81 36.77
CA ASN A 170 24.41 -12.56 37.04
C ASN A 170 24.59 -11.05 37.18
N VAL A 171 24.25 -10.52 38.36
CA VAL A 171 24.69 -9.20 38.79
C VAL A 171 26.05 -9.40 39.45
N GLY A 172 27.11 -9.32 38.66
CA GLY A 172 28.44 -9.03 39.18
C GLY A 172 28.45 -7.57 39.61
N VAL A 173 28.62 -7.34 40.91
CA VAL A 173 28.75 -6.01 41.50
C VAL A 173 30.07 -5.40 40.99
N THR A 174 29.98 -4.46 40.05
CA THR A 174 31.08 -3.55 39.75
C THR A 174 30.69 -2.17 40.27
N ARG A 175 31.37 -1.75 41.35
CA ARG A 175 31.33 -0.38 41.85
C ARG A 175 31.86 0.56 40.76
N THR A 176 31.02 1.40 40.21
CA THR A 176 31.46 2.58 39.46
C THR A 176 31.59 3.76 40.41
N VAL A 177 32.82 4.26 40.47
CA VAL A 177 33.26 5.49 41.10
C VAL A 177 32.45 6.66 40.51
N ALA A 178 32.01 7.56 41.39
CA ALA A 178 31.41 8.83 41.01
C ALA A 178 32.39 9.59 40.10
N ASN A 179 31.94 9.96 38.90
CA ASN A 179 32.58 11.02 38.15
C ASN A 179 31.55 12.10 37.80
N GLN A 180 31.96 13.32 38.09
CA GLN A 180 31.21 14.56 37.97
C GLN A 180 31.05 14.93 36.49
N GLY A 181 29.98 15.67 36.18
CA GLY A 181 29.83 16.37 34.90
C GLY A 181 28.61 15.97 34.06
N GLY A 182 27.41 16.16 34.59
CA GLY A 182 26.18 16.09 33.80
C GLY A 182 25.92 17.40 33.08
N GLY A 183 26.55 17.61 31.92
CA GLY A 183 26.12 18.62 30.96
C GLY A 183 24.82 18.18 30.30
N ILE A 184 23.84 19.09 30.20
CA ILE A 184 22.60 18.86 29.45
C ILE A 184 22.95 18.91 27.96
N ALA A 185 22.88 17.77 27.26
CA ALA A 185 22.95 17.73 25.81
C ALA A 185 21.60 18.22 25.24
N MET A 186 21.49 19.52 25.00
CA MET A 186 20.48 20.08 24.10
C MET A 186 20.94 19.80 22.68
N GLY A 187 20.45 18.73 22.07
CA GLY A 187 20.62 18.48 20.65
C GLY A 187 19.82 19.52 19.87
N GLN A 188 20.47 20.61 19.45
CA GLN A 188 19.92 21.50 18.43
C GLN A 188 19.79 20.69 17.13
N PRO A 189 18.62 20.67 16.46
CA PRO A 189 18.53 20.09 15.13
C PRO A 189 19.41 20.93 14.21
N GLN A 190 20.47 20.32 13.68
CA GLN A 190 21.18 20.92 12.56
C GLN A 190 20.28 20.78 11.34
N ILE A 191 19.55 21.84 11.03
CA ILE A 191 18.97 22.05 9.71
C ILE A 191 20.17 22.37 8.81
N PRO A 192 20.46 21.58 7.75
CA PRO A 192 21.52 21.93 6.83
C PRO A 192 21.24 23.31 6.23
N GLU A 193 22.25 24.19 6.22
CA GLU A 193 22.17 25.46 5.50
C GLU A 193 21.89 25.17 4.02
N ARG A 194 20.76 25.70 3.53
CA ARG A 194 20.27 25.48 2.17
C ARG A 194 21.04 26.39 1.22
N GLY A 195 21.85 25.81 0.34
CA GLY A 195 22.42 26.53 -0.80
C GLY A 195 21.30 27.14 -1.65
N GLU A 196 21.55 28.34 -2.20
CA GLU A 196 20.63 29.15 -3.01
C GLU A 196 20.29 28.54 -4.40
N ASP A 197 20.44 27.23 -4.56
CA ASP A 197 20.12 26.55 -5.82
C ASP A 197 18.59 26.43 -5.99
N PRO A 198 18.06 26.70 -7.20
CA PRO A 198 16.63 26.64 -7.46
C PRO A 198 16.10 25.22 -7.21
N VAL A 199 15.14 25.11 -6.29
CA VAL A 199 14.48 23.85 -5.95
C VAL A 199 13.44 23.51 -7.03
N PHE A 200 13.83 22.68 -7.99
CA PHE A 200 12.91 22.22 -9.04
C PHE A 200 11.99 21.11 -8.52
N VAL A 201 10.68 21.35 -8.58
CA VAL A 201 9.69 20.35 -8.18
C VAL A 201 9.25 19.54 -9.41
N THR A 202 9.99 18.47 -9.69
CA THR A 202 9.75 17.63 -10.87
C THR A 202 8.75 16.51 -10.61
N ALA A 203 8.61 16.01 -9.37
CA ALA A 203 7.69 14.90 -9.10
C ALA A 203 6.20 15.28 -9.26
N ALA A 204 5.44 14.43 -9.97
CA ALA A 204 4.03 14.67 -10.28
C ALA A 204 3.13 14.77 -9.02
N CYS A 205 3.40 13.96 -7.99
CA CYS A 205 2.58 13.96 -6.78
C CYS A 205 2.71 15.27 -5.97
N PRO A 206 3.92 15.80 -5.71
CA PRO A 206 4.08 17.16 -5.17
C PRO A 206 3.49 18.25 -6.08
N GLN A 207 3.65 18.15 -7.40
CA GLN A 207 3.06 19.11 -8.35
C GLN A 207 1.53 19.22 -8.20
N ARG A 208 0.82 18.12 -7.93
CA ARG A 208 -0.63 18.13 -7.64
C ARG A 208 -0.97 19.02 -6.45
N VAL A 209 -0.21 18.89 -5.36
CA VAL A 209 -0.42 19.67 -4.13
C VAL A 209 -0.11 21.14 -4.37
N LEU A 210 1.02 21.43 -5.02
CA LEU A 210 1.43 22.79 -5.34
C LEU A 210 0.42 23.49 -6.27
N LEU A 211 -0.14 22.76 -7.23
CA LEU A 211 -1.20 23.30 -8.08
C LEU A 211 -2.42 23.71 -7.26
N CYS A 212 -2.83 22.89 -6.30
CA CYS A 212 -3.89 23.24 -5.35
C CYS A 212 -3.53 24.50 -4.56
N PHE A 213 -2.30 24.58 -4.03
CA PHE A 213 -1.86 25.75 -3.28
C PHE A 213 -1.90 27.03 -4.12
N LEU A 214 -1.45 26.95 -5.38
CA LEU A 214 -1.45 28.09 -6.29
C LEU A 214 -2.88 28.50 -6.69
N GLU A 215 -3.77 27.55 -6.98
CA GLU A 215 -5.19 27.82 -7.28
C GLU A 215 -5.94 28.40 -6.08
N LYS A 216 -5.54 28.03 -4.86
CA LYS A 216 -6.13 28.49 -3.60
C LYS A 216 -5.39 29.69 -3.01
N GLU A 217 -4.36 30.22 -3.68
CA GLU A 217 -3.56 31.34 -3.21
C GLU A 217 -2.99 31.13 -1.79
N ILE A 218 -2.58 29.89 -1.50
CA ILE A 218 -1.99 29.50 -0.21
C ILE A 218 -0.49 29.81 -0.24
N GLU A 219 0.01 30.44 0.82
CA GLU A 219 1.45 30.59 1.05
C GLU A 219 2.06 29.27 1.55
N PHE A 220 3.22 28.90 1.02
CA PHE A 220 3.87 27.63 1.36
C PHE A 220 5.38 27.75 1.27
N GLU A 221 6.06 26.89 2.03
CA GLU A 221 7.49 26.62 1.89
C GLU A 221 7.70 25.22 1.32
N ILE A 222 8.59 25.09 0.34
CA ILE A 222 8.99 23.78 -0.19
C ILE A 222 10.19 23.29 0.61
N VAL A 223 10.04 22.21 1.35
CA VAL A 223 11.17 21.42 1.87
C VAL A 223 11.52 20.38 0.81
N HIS A 224 12.70 20.53 0.19
CA HIS A 224 13.13 19.61 -0.86
C HIS A 224 13.45 18.23 -0.27
N VAL A 225 13.09 17.18 -1.01
CA VAL A 225 13.47 15.80 -0.72
C VAL A 225 14.03 15.23 -2.02
N ASP A 226 15.30 14.85 -1.99
CA ASP A 226 16.00 14.34 -3.16
C ASP A 226 15.60 12.88 -3.43
N LEU A 227 14.86 12.69 -4.52
CA LEU A 227 14.38 11.37 -4.93
C LEU A 227 15.44 10.52 -5.61
N ASP A 228 16.47 11.13 -6.20
CA ASP A 228 17.53 10.43 -6.92
C ASP A 228 18.52 9.81 -5.93
N THR A 229 18.76 10.46 -4.78
CA THR A 229 19.52 9.88 -3.66
C THR A 229 18.67 9.08 -2.67
N LEU A 230 17.41 8.81 -3.00
CA LEU A 230 16.45 8.07 -2.18
C LEU A 230 16.24 8.66 -0.77
N GLU A 231 16.32 9.99 -0.61
CA GLU A 231 16.13 10.66 0.68
C GLU A 231 14.76 10.36 1.30
N GLN A 232 13.72 10.18 0.48
CA GLN A 232 12.39 9.77 0.89
C GLN A 232 12.35 8.40 1.60
N LYS A 233 13.42 7.59 1.52
CA LYS A 233 13.53 6.31 2.21
C LYS A 233 14.27 6.39 3.55
N LYS A 234 14.87 7.55 3.88
CA LYS A 234 15.63 7.73 5.12
C LYS A 234 14.69 7.90 6.34
N PRO A 235 15.14 7.51 7.55
CA PRO A 235 14.30 7.55 8.76
C PRO A 235 13.66 8.91 9.04
N GLU A 236 14.36 10.01 8.72
CA GLU A 236 13.91 11.38 8.96
C GLU A 236 12.64 11.69 8.14
N HIS A 237 12.59 11.27 6.87
CA HIS A 237 11.42 11.45 6.03
C HIS A 237 10.31 10.45 6.35
N LEU A 238 10.66 9.21 6.76
CA LEU A 238 9.68 8.19 7.13
C LEU A 238 8.82 8.59 8.33
N LEU A 239 9.30 9.49 9.19
CA LEU A 239 8.50 10.10 10.27
C LEU A 239 7.41 11.04 9.74
N ARG A 240 7.59 11.62 8.54
CA ARG A 240 6.58 12.46 7.87
C ARG A 240 5.69 11.64 6.95
N GLN A 241 6.26 10.67 6.24
CA GLN A 241 5.56 9.81 5.28
C GLN A 241 6.01 8.35 5.43
N PRO A 242 5.24 7.49 6.11
CA PRO A 242 5.69 6.15 6.52
C PRO A 242 5.86 5.14 5.36
N PHE A 243 5.36 5.44 4.16
CA PHE A 243 5.55 4.63 2.95
C PHE A 243 6.81 5.03 2.15
N GLY A 244 7.54 6.03 2.62
CA GLY A 244 8.72 6.58 1.97
C GLY A 244 8.43 7.12 0.58
N GLN A 245 7.37 7.93 0.46
CA GLN A 245 6.98 8.62 -0.76
C GLN A 245 6.83 10.14 -0.50
N VAL A 246 6.68 10.91 -1.57
CA VAL A 246 6.36 12.34 -1.53
C VAL A 246 5.03 12.59 -2.25
N PRO A 247 4.23 13.60 -1.85
CA PRO A 247 4.50 14.60 -0.82
C PRO A 247 3.99 14.23 0.59
N ALA A 248 4.46 14.99 1.57
CA ALA A 248 3.84 15.18 2.88
C ALA A 248 3.83 16.68 3.19
N ILE A 249 2.90 17.13 4.04
CA ILE A 249 2.80 18.51 4.50
C ILE A 249 2.86 18.58 6.03
N GLU A 250 3.30 19.72 6.54
CA GLU A 250 3.16 20.14 7.92
C GLU A 250 2.45 21.51 7.91
N ASP A 251 1.29 21.59 8.54
CA ASP A 251 0.45 22.79 8.65
C ASP A 251 0.24 23.09 10.14
N GLY A 252 1.17 23.86 10.72
CA GLY A 252 1.34 23.93 12.17
C GLY A 252 1.71 22.55 12.74
N ASP A 253 0.96 22.10 13.75
CA ASP A 253 1.15 20.77 14.35
C ASP A 253 0.50 19.64 13.54
N PHE A 254 -0.31 19.97 12.53
CA PHE A 254 -1.01 18.97 11.73
C PHE A 254 -0.10 18.43 10.62
N LYS A 255 -0.01 17.10 10.52
CA LYS A 255 0.78 16.40 9.50
C LYS A 255 -0.12 15.55 8.64
N LEU A 256 0.09 15.59 7.32
CA LEU A 256 -0.71 14.84 6.36
C LEU A 256 0.15 14.40 5.18
N PHE A 257 -0.11 13.20 4.67
CA PHE A 257 0.44 12.69 3.42
C PHE A 257 -0.69 12.22 2.50
N GLU A 258 -0.33 11.75 1.30
CA GLU A 258 -1.22 11.53 0.15
C GLU A 258 -1.61 12.81 -0.58
N SER A 259 -1.09 13.00 -1.80
CA SER A 259 -1.27 14.23 -2.57
C SER A 259 -2.74 14.63 -2.78
N ARG A 260 -3.64 13.67 -2.98
CA ARG A 260 -5.08 13.92 -3.15
C ARG A 260 -5.77 14.27 -1.82
N ALA A 261 -5.38 13.62 -0.73
CA ALA A 261 -5.89 13.94 0.60
C ALA A 261 -5.47 15.36 1.02
N ILE A 262 -4.20 15.70 0.79
CA ILE A 262 -3.65 17.03 1.01
C ILE A 262 -4.42 18.08 0.18
N ALA A 263 -4.60 17.84 -1.12
CA ALA A 263 -5.32 18.77 -1.98
C ALA A 263 -6.76 18.99 -1.50
N ARG A 264 -7.48 17.92 -1.13
CA ARG A 264 -8.85 18.01 -0.58
C ARG A 264 -8.90 18.73 0.76
N TYR A 265 -7.95 18.46 1.67
CA TYR A 265 -7.81 19.14 2.95
C TYR A 265 -7.64 20.65 2.75
N CYS A 266 -6.67 21.07 1.91
CA CYS A 266 -6.41 22.47 1.66
C CYS A 266 -7.55 23.16 0.92
N ALA A 267 -8.15 22.51 -0.08
CA ALA A 267 -9.34 23.04 -0.76
C ALA A 267 -10.51 23.28 0.22
N THR A 268 -10.65 22.43 1.24
CA THR A 268 -11.68 22.55 2.28
C THR A 268 -11.35 23.65 3.29
N LYS A 269 -10.15 23.60 3.88
CA LYS A 269 -9.67 24.58 4.87
C LYS A 269 -9.70 26.01 4.32
N TYR A 270 -9.33 26.17 3.05
CA TYR A 270 -9.27 27.45 2.35
C TYR A 270 -10.47 27.64 1.40
N SER A 271 -11.64 27.08 1.72
CA SER A 271 -12.82 27.10 0.83
C SER A 271 -13.28 28.50 0.41
N ASN A 272 -12.99 29.53 1.20
CA ASN A 272 -13.40 30.93 0.96
C ASN A 272 -12.39 31.79 0.16
N GLN A 273 -11.27 31.23 -0.31
CA GLN A 273 -10.25 31.96 -1.09
C GLN A 273 -9.87 31.23 -2.39
N GLY A 274 -9.41 31.97 -3.39
CA GLY A 274 -9.01 31.41 -4.69
C GLY A 274 -10.12 30.61 -5.38
N THR A 275 -9.73 29.67 -6.24
CA THR A 275 -10.65 28.86 -7.03
C THR A 275 -11.47 27.88 -6.17
N ASN A 276 -12.77 27.74 -6.45
CA ASN A 276 -13.61 26.72 -5.83
C ASN A 276 -13.33 25.34 -6.45
N LEU A 277 -12.48 24.55 -5.79
CA LEU A 277 -12.09 23.21 -6.24
C LEU A 277 -13.05 22.09 -5.81
N LEU A 278 -13.99 22.35 -4.89
CA LEU A 278 -14.83 21.31 -4.30
C LEU A 278 -16.21 21.22 -4.94
N GLY A 279 -16.66 22.27 -5.62
CA GLY A 279 -18.04 22.37 -6.10
C GLY A 279 -18.97 23.05 -5.09
N LYS A 280 -20.12 23.50 -5.60
CA LYS A 280 -21.03 24.42 -4.88
C LYS A 280 -22.14 23.71 -4.10
N SER A 281 -22.80 22.72 -4.70
CA SER A 281 -23.85 21.92 -4.04
C SER A 281 -23.33 20.56 -3.60
N LEU A 282 -24.14 19.81 -2.83
CA LEU A 282 -23.82 18.44 -2.45
C LEU A 282 -23.69 17.52 -3.67
N GLU A 283 -24.59 17.67 -4.64
CA GLU A 283 -24.59 16.88 -5.88
C GLU A 283 -23.38 17.22 -6.75
N HIS A 284 -23.03 18.51 -6.87
CA HIS A 284 -21.83 18.89 -7.61
C HIS A 284 -20.56 18.35 -6.92
N ARG A 285 -20.47 18.43 -5.59
CA ARG A 285 -19.38 17.82 -4.81
C ARG A 285 -19.25 16.32 -5.06
N ALA A 286 -20.38 15.61 -5.10
CA ALA A 286 -20.39 14.17 -5.38
C ALA A 286 -19.85 13.86 -6.79
N ILE A 287 -20.15 14.70 -7.78
CA ILE A 287 -19.60 14.56 -9.14
C ILE A 287 -18.09 14.88 -9.15
N VAL A 288 -17.64 15.89 -8.39
CA VAL A 288 -16.20 16.20 -8.26
C VAL A 288 -15.46 15.00 -7.65
N ASP A 289 -15.97 14.43 -6.57
CA ASP A 289 -15.36 13.25 -5.95
C ASP A 289 -15.40 12.04 -6.89
N GLN A 290 -16.51 11.81 -7.61
CA GLN A 290 -16.60 10.75 -8.62
C GLN A 290 -15.47 10.84 -9.65
N TRP A 291 -15.24 12.01 -10.24
CA TRP A 291 -14.22 12.16 -11.28
C TRP A 291 -12.78 12.20 -10.73
N ALA A 292 -12.58 12.64 -9.49
CA ALA A 292 -11.31 12.48 -8.78
C ALA A 292 -10.99 11.00 -8.47
N ASP A 293 -12.01 10.18 -8.17
CA ASP A 293 -11.84 8.74 -8.00
C ASP A 293 -11.62 8.03 -9.33
N VAL A 294 -12.28 8.48 -10.41
CA VAL A 294 -12.01 8.00 -11.77
C VAL A 294 -10.56 8.30 -12.17
N GLU A 295 -10.03 9.49 -11.84
CA GLU A 295 -8.61 9.80 -12.00
C GLU A 295 -7.72 8.79 -11.27
N THR A 296 -8.06 8.49 -10.02
CA THR A 296 -7.24 7.61 -9.17
C THR A 296 -7.23 6.16 -9.68
N HIS A 297 -8.41 5.62 -9.97
CA HIS A 297 -8.61 4.19 -10.15
C HIS A 297 -8.61 3.71 -11.60
N TYR A 298 -8.89 4.59 -12.56
CA TYR A 298 -8.94 4.23 -13.97
C TYR A 298 -7.83 4.90 -14.79
N PHE A 299 -7.56 6.17 -14.52
CA PHE A 299 -6.54 6.91 -15.27
C PHE A 299 -5.13 6.69 -14.72
N ASN A 300 -4.89 7.01 -13.45
CA ASN A 300 -3.55 7.06 -12.86
C ASN A 300 -2.90 5.67 -12.74
N VAL A 301 -3.69 4.62 -12.54
CA VAL A 301 -3.19 3.22 -12.55
C VAL A 301 -2.56 2.81 -13.89
N LEU A 302 -2.92 3.50 -14.98
CA LEU A 302 -2.36 3.30 -16.33
C LEU A 302 -1.30 4.37 -16.65
N ALA A 303 -1.61 5.63 -16.39
CA ALA A 303 -0.75 6.76 -16.71
C ALA A 303 0.58 6.72 -15.95
N PHE A 304 0.58 6.40 -14.65
CA PHE A 304 1.80 6.41 -13.85
C PHE A 304 2.81 5.34 -14.31
N PRO A 305 2.45 4.06 -14.52
CA PRO A 305 3.39 3.08 -15.05
C PRO A 305 3.91 3.40 -16.46
N ILE A 306 3.12 4.08 -17.30
CA ILE A 306 3.60 4.60 -18.60
C ILE A 306 4.67 5.67 -18.38
N VAL A 307 4.41 6.67 -17.54
CA VAL A 307 5.38 7.73 -17.20
C VAL A 307 6.64 7.14 -16.55
N LEU A 308 6.49 6.13 -15.69
CA LEU A 308 7.60 5.43 -15.07
C LEU A 308 8.52 4.82 -16.13
N ASN A 309 7.97 4.11 -17.12
CA ASN A 309 8.78 3.46 -18.15
C ASN A 309 9.34 4.43 -19.20
N LEU A 310 8.57 5.45 -19.61
CA LEU A 310 8.98 6.37 -20.69
C LEU A 310 9.84 7.55 -20.22
N VAL A 311 9.74 7.93 -18.94
CA VAL A 311 10.39 9.15 -18.43
C VAL A 311 11.36 8.83 -17.28
N ILE A 312 10.88 8.13 -16.25
CA ILE A 312 11.65 7.97 -15.00
C ILE A 312 12.77 6.95 -15.19
N LYS A 313 12.47 5.76 -15.71
CA LYS A 313 13.45 4.68 -15.93
C LYS A 313 14.62 5.14 -16.81
N PRO A 314 14.42 5.75 -18.00
CA PRO A 314 15.52 6.25 -18.82
C PRO A 314 16.38 7.28 -18.10
N ARG A 315 15.78 8.16 -17.28
CA ARG A 315 16.52 9.16 -16.48
C ARG A 315 17.42 8.51 -15.43
N LEU A 316 17.02 7.35 -14.90
CA LEU A 316 17.80 6.55 -13.95
C LEU A 316 18.77 5.57 -14.64
N GLY A 317 18.82 5.54 -15.98
CA GLY A 317 19.61 4.57 -16.74
C GLY A 317 19.02 3.16 -16.80
N GLU A 318 17.74 3.00 -16.46
CA GLU A 318 16.99 1.74 -16.56
C GLU A 318 16.28 1.60 -17.91
N GLU A 319 16.06 0.35 -18.35
CA GLU A 319 15.40 0.05 -19.61
C GLU A 319 13.86 0.20 -19.54
N CYS A 320 13.29 0.79 -20.60
CA CYS A 320 11.85 0.87 -20.81
C CYS A 320 11.28 -0.48 -21.23
N ASP A 321 10.24 -0.96 -20.55
CA ASP A 321 9.46 -2.12 -20.99
C ASP A 321 8.45 -1.70 -22.06
N ALA A 322 8.87 -1.77 -23.33
CA ALA A 322 8.06 -1.33 -24.46
C ALA A 322 6.76 -2.15 -24.63
N VAL A 323 6.79 -3.45 -24.32
CA VAL A 323 5.61 -4.33 -24.45
C VAL A 323 4.54 -3.92 -23.44
N LEU A 324 4.94 -3.73 -22.17
CA LEU A 324 4.05 -3.23 -21.14
C LEU A 324 3.49 -1.84 -21.48
N VAL A 325 4.34 -0.94 -22.00
CA VAL A 325 3.90 0.41 -22.37
C VAL A 325 2.81 0.37 -23.45
N GLU A 326 2.96 -0.44 -24.49
CA GLU A 326 1.94 -0.54 -25.55
C GLU A 326 0.64 -1.17 -25.03
N GLU A 327 0.70 -2.18 -24.16
CA GLU A 327 -0.48 -2.74 -23.50
C GLU A 327 -1.22 -1.69 -22.66
N LEU A 328 -0.48 -0.90 -21.88
CA LEU A 328 -1.05 0.16 -21.05
C LEU A 328 -1.61 1.30 -21.89
N LYS A 329 -0.96 1.67 -23.01
CA LYS A 329 -1.48 2.66 -23.96
C LYS A 329 -2.81 2.22 -24.54
N ALA A 330 -2.95 0.95 -24.95
CA ALA A 330 -4.22 0.43 -25.45
C ALA A 330 -5.35 0.57 -24.41
N LYS A 331 -5.08 0.19 -23.15
CA LYS A 331 -6.02 0.35 -22.03
C LYS A 331 -6.32 1.81 -21.73
N LEU A 332 -5.30 2.67 -21.76
CA LEU A 332 -5.45 4.11 -21.53
C LEU A 332 -6.33 4.73 -22.60
N GLY A 333 -6.19 4.30 -23.87
CA GLY A 333 -7.03 4.76 -24.99
C GLY A 333 -8.52 4.60 -24.70
N VAL A 334 -8.94 3.44 -24.17
CA VAL A 334 -10.34 3.19 -23.78
C VAL A 334 -10.81 4.17 -22.71
N VAL A 335 -9.96 4.45 -21.70
CA VAL A 335 -10.27 5.44 -20.66
C VAL A 335 -10.39 6.84 -21.28
N LEU A 336 -9.49 7.22 -22.17
CA LEU A 336 -9.53 8.53 -22.83
C LEU A 336 -10.76 8.70 -23.74
N ASP A 337 -11.30 7.63 -24.32
CA ASP A 337 -12.55 7.68 -25.09
C ASP A 337 -13.76 7.99 -24.19
N ILE A 338 -13.78 7.48 -22.96
CA ILE A 338 -14.80 7.85 -21.96
C ILE A 338 -14.68 9.34 -21.61
N TYR A 339 -13.45 9.85 -21.49
CA TYR A 339 -13.20 11.26 -21.19
C TYR A 339 -13.63 12.15 -22.34
N GLU A 340 -13.33 11.77 -23.58
CA GLU A 340 -13.77 12.48 -24.79
C GLU A 340 -15.28 12.63 -24.82
N ASN A 341 -16.02 11.54 -24.56
CA ASN A 341 -17.48 11.56 -24.50
C ASN A 341 -18.00 12.43 -23.35
N ARG A 342 -17.39 12.35 -22.16
CA ARG A 342 -17.75 13.21 -21.02
C ARG A 342 -17.59 14.69 -21.36
N LEU A 343 -16.44 15.03 -21.94
CA LEU A 343 -16.04 16.39 -22.28
C LEU A 343 -16.73 16.93 -23.54
N ALA A 344 -17.43 16.08 -24.31
CA ALA A 344 -18.32 16.54 -25.37
C ALA A 344 -19.57 17.23 -24.81
N SER A 345 -20.02 16.83 -23.62
CA SER A 345 -21.23 17.38 -22.97
C SER A 345 -20.94 18.32 -21.81
N ASN A 346 -19.68 18.42 -21.38
CA ASN A 346 -19.26 19.22 -20.23
C ASN A 346 -17.96 19.94 -20.58
N ARG A 347 -17.81 21.18 -20.10
CA ARG A 347 -16.56 21.93 -20.32
C ARG A 347 -15.38 21.31 -19.56
N PHE A 348 -15.62 20.87 -18.33
CA PHE A 348 -14.70 20.20 -17.41
C PHE A 348 -15.27 18.84 -16.97
N LEU A 349 -14.47 18.01 -16.30
CA LEU A 349 -14.90 16.66 -15.94
C LEU A 349 -16.10 16.65 -15.00
N ALA A 350 -16.16 17.59 -14.06
CA ALA A 350 -17.25 17.68 -13.09
C ALA A 350 -18.44 18.57 -13.53
N GLY A 351 -18.36 19.24 -14.68
CA GLY A 351 -19.39 20.16 -15.16
C GLY A 351 -18.79 21.35 -15.90
N ASP A 352 -19.30 22.55 -15.64
CA ASP A 352 -18.90 23.77 -16.37
C ASP A 352 -17.78 24.57 -15.70
N GLU A 353 -17.38 24.18 -14.49
CA GLU A 353 -16.33 24.85 -13.71
C GLU A 353 -15.14 23.92 -13.48
N PHE A 354 -13.93 24.50 -13.44
CA PHE A 354 -12.71 23.78 -13.08
C PHE A 354 -12.75 23.39 -11.61
N THR A 355 -12.49 22.12 -11.32
CA THR A 355 -12.53 21.58 -9.96
C THR A 355 -11.32 20.69 -9.66
N MET A 356 -11.29 20.12 -8.45
CA MET A 356 -10.29 19.12 -8.09
C MET A 356 -10.30 17.92 -9.03
N ALA A 357 -11.46 17.58 -9.61
CA ALA A 357 -11.57 16.51 -10.60
C ALA A 357 -10.67 16.73 -11.81
N ASP A 358 -10.43 17.98 -12.22
CA ASP A 358 -9.53 18.30 -13.34
C ASP A 358 -8.09 18.48 -12.87
N LEU A 359 -7.92 19.18 -11.73
CA LEU A 359 -6.63 19.48 -11.11
C LEU A 359 -5.80 18.22 -10.89
N THR A 360 -6.43 17.13 -10.44
CA THR A 360 -5.74 15.89 -10.07
C THR A 360 -5.04 15.20 -11.24
N HIS A 361 -5.53 15.36 -12.47
CA HIS A 361 -4.94 14.77 -13.68
C HIS A 361 -3.73 15.52 -14.20
N MET A 362 -3.68 16.83 -13.96
CA MET A 362 -2.78 17.74 -14.69
C MET A 362 -1.30 17.34 -14.61
N PRO A 363 -0.73 16.97 -13.44
CA PRO A 363 0.68 16.55 -13.37
C PRO A 363 1.00 15.32 -14.24
N ALA A 364 0.15 14.29 -14.20
CA ALA A 364 0.37 13.06 -14.95
C ALA A 364 0.17 13.29 -16.46
N ILE A 365 -0.88 14.01 -16.87
CA ILE A 365 -1.08 14.38 -18.28
C ILE A 365 0.08 15.26 -18.77
N GLY A 366 0.56 16.21 -17.95
CA GLY A 366 1.71 17.05 -18.31
C GLY A 366 2.96 16.25 -18.68
N TYR A 367 3.19 15.12 -17.99
CA TYR A 367 4.25 14.18 -18.36
C TYR A 367 3.94 13.40 -19.64
N LEU A 368 2.73 12.85 -19.78
CA LEU A 368 2.31 12.14 -21.00
C LEU A 368 2.38 13.02 -22.25
N MET A 369 2.11 14.32 -22.12
CA MET A 369 2.18 15.28 -23.23
C MET A 369 3.61 15.50 -23.76
N ARG A 370 4.63 15.11 -22.98
CA ARG A 370 6.06 15.17 -23.36
C ARG A 370 6.57 13.86 -23.94
N THR A 371 5.73 12.84 -24.04
CA THR A 371 6.05 11.57 -24.71
C THR A 371 5.24 11.43 -25.99
N ASP A 372 5.41 10.31 -26.67
CA ASP A 372 4.63 9.93 -27.85
C ASP A 372 3.12 9.71 -27.54
N VAL A 373 2.77 9.51 -26.26
CA VAL A 373 1.37 9.41 -25.80
C VAL A 373 0.59 10.70 -26.03
N ASN A 374 1.27 11.84 -26.23
CA ASN A 374 0.63 13.11 -26.54
C ASN A 374 -0.31 13.05 -27.76
N GLN A 375 -0.05 12.15 -28.71
CA GLN A 375 -0.86 11.95 -29.90
C GLN A 375 -2.25 11.42 -29.54
N MET A 376 -2.34 10.57 -28.51
CA MET A 376 -3.60 10.02 -28.02
C MET A 376 -4.50 11.11 -27.40
N VAL A 377 -3.91 12.07 -26.71
CA VAL A 377 -4.64 13.21 -26.15
C VAL A 377 -5.08 14.15 -27.28
N LYS A 378 -4.16 14.51 -28.18
CA LYS A 378 -4.41 15.45 -29.29
C LYS A 378 -5.42 14.93 -30.32
N ALA A 379 -5.51 13.61 -30.52
CA ALA A 379 -6.48 12.99 -31.43
C ALA A 379 -7.94 13.09 -30.94
N ARG A 380 -8.16 13.41 -29.66
CA ARG A 380 -9.47 13.54 -29.02
C ARG A 380 -9.80 15.02 -28.86
N VAL A 381 -10.73 15.54 -29.65
CA VAL A 381 -10.93 16.99 -29.82
C VAL A 381 -11.37 17.65 -28.50
N ASN A 382 -12.31 17.05 -27.78
CA ASN A 382 -12.80 17.61 -26.53
C ASN A 382 -11.77 17.48 -25.41
N MET A 383 -11.03 16.37 -25.37
CA MET A 383 -9.92 16.19 -24.44
C MET A 383 -8.78 17.17 -24.69
N ASN A 384 -8.41 17.40 -25.95
CA ASN A 384 -7.35 18.35 -26.31
C ASN A 384 -7.76 19.78 -25.95
N ARG A 385 -8.99 20.19 -26.26
CA ARG A 385 -9.53 21.49 -25.82
C ARG A 385 -9.47 21.63 -24.30
N TRP A 386 -9.96 20.63 -23.57
CA TRP A 386 -9.91 20.64 -22.11
C TRP A 386 -8.47 20.80 -21.61
N TRP A 387 -7.51 20.05 -22.15
CA TRP A 387 -6.10 20.18 -21.78
C TRP A 387 -5.52 21.59 -22.07
N GLU A 388 -5.85 22.19 -23.21
CA GLU A 388 -5.44 23.56 -23.54
C GLU A 388 -6.03 24.58 -22.54
N GLU A 389 -7.30 24.44 -22.16
CA GLU A 389 -7.93 25.29 -21.15
C GLU A 389 -7.28 25.11 -19.76
N LEU A 390 -6.96 23.87 -19.37
CA LEU A 390 -6.30 23.57 -18.10
C LEU A 390 -4.90 24.18 -18.05
N THR A 391 -4.12 24.04 -19.11
CA THR A 391 -2.73 24.52 -19.14
C THR A 391 -2.61 26.03 -19.38
N ALA A 392 -3.67 26.68 -19.88
CA ALA A 392 -3.74 28.13 -19.95
C ALA A 392 -3.82 28.82 -18.57
N ARG A 393 -4.20 28.08 -17.51
CA ARG A 393 -4.42 28.62 -16.16
C ARG A 393 -3.13 29.21 -15.57
N PRO A 394 -3.18 30.40 -14.94
CA PRO A 394 -1.99 31.03 -14.36
C PRO A 394 -1.27 30.16 -13.32
N ALA A 395 -2.03 29.43 -12.49
CA ALA A 395 -1.48 28.53 -11.49
C ALA A 395 -0.64 27.40 -12.11
N TRP A 396 -1.11 26.81 -13.22
CA TRP A 396 -0.35 25.78 -13.93
C TRP A 396 0.93 26.33 -14.56
N LYS A 397 0.87 27.48 -15.23
CA LYS A 397 2.05 28.13 -15.82
C LYS A 397 3.09 28.46 -14.76
N LYS A 398 2.66 28.98 -13.61
CA LYS A 398 3.54 29.25 -12.46
C LYS A 398 4.17 27.96 -11.92
N LEU A 399 3.40 26.87 -11.81
CA LEU A 399 3.91 25.57 -11.41
C LEU A 399 4.96 25.02 -12.40
N MET A 400 4.72 25.10 -13.71
CA MET A 400 5.69 24.64 -14.72
C MET A 400 7.00 25.41 -14.63
N LYS A 401 6.93 26.73 -14.43
CA LYS A 401 8.12 27.55 -14.16
C LYS A 401 8.88 27.09 -12.91
N MET A 402 8.18 26.81 -11.82
CA MET A 402 8.78 26.27 -10.58
C MET A 402 9.39 24.88 -10.78
N ALA A 403 8.84 24.08 -11.69
CA ALA A 403 9.32 22.75 -12.03
C ALA A 403 10.47 22.76 -13.05
N GLY A 404 10.90 23.94 -13.53
CA GLY A 404 11.97 24.08 -14.51
C GLY A 404 11.55 23.74 -15.94
N PHE A 405 10.25 23.70 -16.21
CA PHE A 405 9.72 23.52 -17.54
C PHE A 405 9.31 24.87 -18.12
N GLU A 406 9.74 25.19 -19.34
CA GLU A 406 9.21 26.33 -20.08
C GLU A 406 7.71 26.11 -20.34
N ALA A 407 6.91 27.17 -20.12
CA ALA A 407 5.45 27.12 -20.08
C ALA A 407 4.82 27.11 -21.48
#